data_AF-D8Q0Z6-F1
#
_entry.id   AF-D8Q0Z6-F1
#
_cell.length_a   1.000
_cell.length_b   1.000
_cell.length_c   1.000
_cell.angle_alpha   90.00
_cell.angle_beta   90.00
_cell.angle_gamma   90.00
#
_symmetry.space_group_name_H-M   'P 1'
#
loop_
_entity.id
_entity.type
_entity.pdbx_description
1 polymer ?
#
loop_
_entity_poly.entity_id
_entity_poly.type
_entity_poly.pdbx_seq_one_letter_code
_entity_poly.pdbx_strand_id
1 'polypeptide(L)'
;PGFLKLPLELMHEIVADVDAHADLMAIALTCRSFAHLIIPGHLEYRVIRVRHPLSSMWHHLAKRRDLARNIREVHFCDRNDYSDSDRWPKRLVE
;
A
#
# COMPACT_ATOMS: atom_id res chain seq x y z
N PRO A 1 8.06 -26.96 3.85
CA PRO A 1 6.70 -26.37 3.81
C PRO A 1 6.58 -25.10 4.66
N GLY A 2 5.88 -24.10 4.15
CA GLY A 2 5.61 -22.83 4.86
C GLY A 2 5.55 -21.66 3.90
N PHE A 3 4.69 -20.69 4.20
CA PHE A 3 4.48 -19.49 3.36
C PHE A 3 5.79 -18.77 3.01
N LEU A 4 6.68 -18.58 3.99
CA LEU A 4 7.98 -17.90 3.81
C LEU A 4 9.02 -18.69 2.99
N LYS A 5 8.66 -19.87 2.47
CA LYS A 5 9.50 -20.67 1.57
C LYS A 5 9.00 -20.62 0.12
N LEU A 6 7.89 -19.93 -0.15
CA LEU A 6 7.40 -19.72 -1.50
C LEU A 6 8.31 -18.73 -2.24
N PRO A 7 8.35 -18.79 -3.59
CA PRO A 7 8.89 -17.71 -4.39
C PRO A 7 8.29 -16.37 -4.01
N LEU A 8 9.11 -15.32 -4.06
CA LEU A 8 8.74 -13.98 -3.60
C LEU A 8 7.52 -13.45 -4.37
N GLU A 9 7.42 -13.77 -5.65
CA GLU A 9 6.31 -13.39 -6.53
C GLU A 9 4.98 -13.94 -6.00
N LEU A 10 4.95 -15.24 -5.64
CA LEU A 10 3.75 -15.87 -5.07
C LEU A 10 3.41 -15.31 -3.69
N MET A 11 4.42 -14.99 -2.89
CA MET A 11 4.19 -14.33 -1.60
C MET A 11 3.54 -12.96 -1.80
N HIS A 12 3.99 -12.17 -2.77
CA HIS A 12 3.37 -10.88 -3.09
C HIS A 12 1.96 -11.05 -3.67
N GLU A 13 1.70 -12.05 -4.51
CA GLU A 13 0.36 -12.30 -5.04
C GLU A 13 -0.63 -12.65 -3.92
N ILE A 14 -0.28 -13.57 -3.02
CA ILE A 14 -1.16 -13.94 -1.90
C ILE A 14 -1.43 -12.73 -0.99
N VAL A 15 -0.40 -11.94 -0.68
CA VAL A 15 -0.57 -10.71 0.13
C VAL A 15 -1.40 -9.67 -0.61
N ALA A 16 -1.32 -9.58 -1.94
CA ALA A 16 -2.11 -8.66 -2.74
C ALA A 16 -3.62 -8.95 -2.58
N ASP A 17 -4.01 -10.20 -2.40
CA ASP A 17 -5.41 -10.62 -2.25
C ASP A 17 -6.00 -10.30 -0.86
N VAL A 18 -5.19 -9.83 0.08
CA VAL A 18 -5.69 -9.33 1.38
C VAL A 18 -6.15 -7.87 1.22
N ASP A 19 -7.46 -7.67 1.16
CA ASP A 19 -8.06 -6.36 0.89
C ASP A 19 -7.99 -5.41 2.09
N ALA A 20 -8.40 -5.88 3.27
CA ALA A 20 -8.52 -5.02 4.45
C ALA A 20 -7.14 -4.56 4.93
N HIS A 21 -6.99 -3.24 5.10
CA HIS A 21 -5.76 -2.65 5.61
C HIS A 21 -5.41 -3.16 7.02
N ALA A 22 -6.43 -3.36 7.88
CA ALA A 22 -6.25 -3.87 9.23
C ALA A 22 -5.67 -5.30 9.25
N ASP A 23 -6.12 -6.16 8.34
CA ASP A 23 -5.63 -7.54 8.24
C ASP A 23 -4.17 -7.58 7.77
N LEU A 24 -3.83 -6.78 6.75
CA LEU A 24 -2.43 -6.62 6.34
C LEU A 24 -1.54 -6.10 7.47
N MET A 25 -2.04 -5.15 8.25
CA MET A 25 -1.32 -4.62 9.40
C MET A 25 -1.10 -5.72 10.45
N ALA A 26 -2.13 -6.50 10.76
CA ALA A 26 -2.01 -7.63 11.68
C ALA A 26 -0.97 -8.65 11.20
N ILE A 27 -0.96 -9.01 9.91
CA ILE A 27 0.04 -9.92 9.33
C ILE A 27 1.45 -9.30 9.44
N ALA A 28 1.62 -8.02 9.08
CA ALA A 28 2.92 -7.34 9.14
C ALA A 28 3.50 -7.31 10.56
N LEU A 29 2.65 -7.27 11.59
CA LEU A 29 3.06 -7.26 13.00
C LEU A 29 3.46 -8.63 13.55
N THR A 30 3.18 -9.72 12.84
CA THR A 30 3.52 -11.07 13.34
C THR A 30 5.02 -11.34 13.38
N CYS A 31 5.79 -10.91 12.38
CA CYS A 31 7.25 -11.05 12.36
C CYS A 31 7.92 -10.07 11.39
N ARG A 32 9.25 -9.91 11.54
CA ARG A 32 10.06 -9.03 10.67
C ARG A 32 10.00 -9.39 9.18
N SER A 33 9.94 -10.68 8.85
CA SER A 33 9.85 -11.12 7.45
C SER A 33 8.53 -10.68 6.80
N PHE A 34 7.42 -10.77 7.53
CA PHE A 34 6.13 -10.26 7.05
C PHE A 34 6.11 -8.73 6.98
N ALA A 35 6.69 -8.05 7.96
CA ALA A 35 6.82 -6.59 7.92
C ALA A 35 7.55 -6.14 6.64
N HIS A 36 8.68 -6.77 6.29
CA HIS A 36 9.44 -6.44 5.08
C HIS A 36 8.71 -6.78 3.78
N LEU A 37 7.89 -7.84 3.78
CA LEU A 37 7.11 -8.24 2.60
C LEU A 37 5.95 -7.26 2.34
N ILE A 38 5.27 -6.83 3.40
CA ILE A 38 4.01 -6.08 3.32
C ILE A 38 4.27 -4.57 3.24
N ILE A 39 5.33 -4.09 3.87
CA ILE A 39 5.62 -2.67 4.05
C ILE A 39 6.88 -2.28 3.27
N PRO A 40 6.86 -1.22 2.44
CA PRO A 40 5.73 -0.31 2.18
C PRO A 40 4.78 -0.79 1.07
N GLY A 41 5.20 -1.77 0.25
CA GLY A 41 4.63 -2.03 -1.08
C GLY A 41 3.16 -2.48 -1.14
N HIS A 42 2.60 -2.98 -0.03
CA HIS A 42 1.18 -3.33 0.06
C HIS A 42 0.45 -2.39 1.00
N LEU A 43 0.94 -2.25 2.24
CA LEU A 43 0.22 -1.57 3.32
C LEU A 43 -0.05 -0.08 3.03
N GLU A 44 0.94 0.62 2.47
CA GLU A 44 0.82 2.05 2.16
C GLU A 44 0.00 2.32 0.91
N TYR A 45 -0.14 1.31 0.05
CA TYR A 45 -0.86 1.43 -1.22
C TYR A 45 -2.35 1.13 -1.08
N ARG A 46 -2.81 0.48 0.00
CA ARG A 46 -4.23 0.09 0.16
C ARG A 46 -5.22 1.26 0.06
N VAL A 47 -4.92 2.37 0.72
CA VAL A 47 -5.79 3.55 0.76
C VAL A 47 -4.98 4.78 0.44
N ILE A 48 -5.38 5.46 -0.64
CA ILE A 48 -4.88 6.80 -0.99
C ILE A 48 -5.94 7.81 -0.57
N ARG A 49 -5.52 8.82 0.18
CA ARG A 49 -6.31 9.98 0.55
C ARG A 49 -5.50 11.22 0.27
N VAL A 50 -6.00 12.07 -0.61
CA VAL A 50 -5.30 13.29 -1.02
C VAL A 50 -6.26 14.46 -1.12
N ARG A 51 -5.87 15.60 -0.52
CA ARG A 51 -6.53 16.90 -0.70
C ARG A 51 -6.01 17.68 -1.90
N HIS A 52 -4.76 17.44 -2.26
CA HIS A 52 -4.09 18.11 -3.37
C HIS A 52 -3.64 17.12 -4.44
N PRO A 53 -3.77 17.46 -5.74
CA PRO A 53 -3.24 16.62 -6.81
C PRO A 53 -1.71 16.59 -6.76
N LEU A 54 -1.14 15.53 -6.19
CA LEU A 54 0.29 15.28 -6.12
C LEU A 54 0.77 14.66 -7.44
N SER A 55 1.20 15.50 -8.38
CA SER A 55 1.64 15.07 -9.72
C SER A 55 2.73 13.98 -9.67
N SER A 56 3.70 14.10 -8.76
CA SER A 56 4.77 13.11 -8.56
C SER A 56 4.25 11.73 -8.15
N MET A 57 3.31 11.68 -7.22
CA MET A 57 2.68 10.43 -6.77
C MET A 57 1.89 9.77 -7.91
N TRP A 58 1.07 10.52 -8.64
CA TRP A 58 0.32 9.94 -9.77
C TRP A 58 1.24 9.44 -10.88
N HIS A 59 2.32 10.17 -11.18
CA HIS A 59 3.35 9.74 -12.13
C HIS A 59 4.07 8.46 -11.68
N HIS A 60 4.37 8.34 -10.39
CA HIS A 60 4.93 7.11 -9.82
C HIS A 60 3.99 5.92 -9.99
N LEU A 61 2.71 6.10 -9.64
CA LEU A 61 1.70 5.04 -9.79
C LEU A 61 1.50 4.62 -11.25
N ALA A 62 1.54 5.57 -12.19
CA ALA A 62 1.47 5.28 -13.61
C ALA A 62 2.66 4.44 -14.11
N LYS A 63 3.85 4.66 -13.54
CA LYS A 63 5.08 3.89 -13.87
C LYS A 63 5.17 2.54 -13.18
N ARG A 64 4.66 2.42 -11.95
CA ARG A 64 4.80 1.25 -11.07
C ARG A 64 3.48 0.50 -10.93
N ARG A 65 3.07 -0.16 -12.03
CA ARG A 65 1.84 -0.98 -12.07
C ARG A 65 1.83 -2.08 -11.01
N ASP A 66 2.99 -2.63 -10.68
CA ASP A 66 3.20 -3.64 -9.65
C ASP A 66 2.81 -3.15 -8.24
N LEU A 67 2.93 -1.86 -7.99
CA LEU A 67 2.52 -1.23 -6.73
C LEU A 67 1.11 -0.64 -6.83
N ALA A 68 0.76 -0.04 -7.97
CA ALA A 68 -0.56 0.55 -8.17
C ALA A 68 -1.70 -0.48 -8.07
N ARG A 69 -1.45 -1.74 -8.46
CA ARG A 69 -2.43 -2.84 -8.27
C ARG A 69 -2.82 -3.10 -6.82
N ASN A 70 -2.05 -2.61 -5.86
CA ASN A 70 -2.29 -2.79 -4.43
C ASN A 70 -3.24 -1.74 -3.85
N ILE A 71 -3.70 -0.79 -4.65
CA ILE A 71 -4.71 0.19 -4.27
C ILE A 71 -6.09 -0.45 -4.23
N ARG A 72 -6.83 -0.17 -3.16
CA ARG A 72 -8.22 -0.59 -2.98
C ARG A 72 -9.16 0.61 -2.96
N GLU A 73 -8.69 1.73 -2.41
CA GLU A 73 -9.50 2.94 -2.29
C GLU A 73 -8.68 4.19 -2.63
N VAL A 74 -9.35 5.13 -3.31
CA VAL A 74 -8.83 6.48 -3.59
C VAL A 74 -9.87 7.49 -3.16
N HIS A 75 -9.50 8.33 -2.20
CA HIS A 75 -10.32 9.38 -1.63
C HIS A 75 -9.77 10.74 -2.03
N PHE A 76 -10.57 11.53 -2.75
CA PHE A 76 -10.29 12.94 -3.03
C PHE A 76 -11.03 13.78 -2.00
N CYS A 77 -10.28 14.40 -1.08
CA CYS A 77 -10.85 15.21 -0.01
C CYS A 77 -10.94 16.68 -0.44
N ASP A 78 -11.92 17.40 0.11
CA ASP A 78 -11.94 18.86 -0.03
C ASP A 78 -10.66 19.45 0.59
N ARG A 79 -10.13 20.50 -0.04
CA ARG A 79 -8.94 21.21 0.44
C ARG A 79 -9.13 21.78 1.85
N ASN A 80 -10.37 22.09 2.21
CA ASN A 80 -10.72 22.67 3.51
C ASN A 80 -11.16 21.62 4.55
N ASP A 81 -11.23 20.33 4.17
CA ASP A 81 -11.57 19.26 5.10
C ASP A 81 -10.30 18.70 5.76
N TYR A 82 -10.18 18.97 7.06
CA TYR A 82 -9.07 18.53 7.91
C TYR A 82 -9.47 17.43 8.90
N SER A 83 -10.66 16.85 8.74
CA SER A 83 -11.13 15.75 9.58
C SER A 83 -10.20 14.53 9.51
N ASP A 84 -9.61 14.29 8.35
CA ASP A 84 -8.64 13.23 8.09
C ASP A 84 -7.33 13.75 7.51
N SER A 85 -6.22 13.11 7.88
CA SER A 85 -4.89 13.39 7.31
C SER A 85 -4.72 12.78 5.91
N ASP A 86 -3.97 13.47 5.05
CA ASP A 86 -3.52 12.92 3.76
C ASP A 86 -2.73 11.63 3.99
N ARG A 87 -3.02 10.62 3.17
CA ARG A 87 -2.43 9.29 3.24
C ARG A 87 -2.06 8.83 1.84
N TRP A 88 -0.78 8.60 1.61
CA TRP A 88 -0.29 8.10 0.33
C TRP A 88 1.09 7.47 0.54
N PRO A 89 1.57 6.61 -0.37
CA PRO A 89 2.81 5.87 -0.17
C PRO A 89 4.04 6.76 -0.36
N LYS A 90 4.46 7.44 0.71
CA LYS A 90 5.61 8.38 0.68
C LYS A 90 6.93 7.67 0.44
N ARG A 91 7.15 6.52 1.08
CA ARG A 91 8.47 5.84 1.13
C ARG A 91 9.03 5.37 -0.21
N LEU A 92 8.18 5.22 -1.23
CA LEU A 92 8.61 4.79 -2.56
C LEU A 92 8.35 5.87 -3.63
N VAL A 93 7.81 7.02 -3.26
CA VAL A 93 7.53 8.16 -4.14
C VAL A 93 8.52 9.31 -3.89
N GLU A 94 8.96 9.49 -2.65
CA GLU A 94 9.97 10.47 -2.21
C GLU A 94 11.37 9.84 -2.10
#